data_AF-L0P852-F1
#
_entry.id   AF-L0P852-F1
#
_cell.length_a   1.000
_cell.length_b   1.000
_cell.length_c   1.000
_cell.angle_alpha   90.00
_cell.angle_beta   90.00
_cell.angle_gamma   90.00
#
_symmetry.space_group_name_H-M   'P 1'
#
loop_
_entity.id
_entity.type
_entity.pdbx_description
1 polymer ?
#
loop_
_entity_poly.entity_id
_entity_poly.type
_entity_poly.pdbx_seq_one_letter_code
_entity_poly.pdbx_strand_id
1 'polypeptide(L)'
;MVNGHVATFEQIIKDGDVIEHLSHRHEPPVTHKNIDIIYQDDDIVVINKPSGIPVHPAGRYRHNSITHIMMAEMACNRLDRLTSGLMILARNVRIADEMRKKMYDRRILKEYICKVHGQPLTGRTHQLRVHLQWLGNPILNDPIYANMKIWGSDMGKKGSFMLNDDELISSLTKMGKTETASWYMDEIEEAEKRRESRLGELLTGEVCNICQAPLYSDPSQNDLKIYLHAWKYKSDDNS
;
A
#
# COMPACT_ATOMS: atom_id res chain seq x y z
N MET A 1 38.96 -27.39 -5.81
CA MET A 1 39.65 -28.63 -5.46
C MET A 1 39.42 -29.63 -6.58
N VAL A 2 40.38 -30.51 -6.82
CA VAL A 2 40.21 -31.67 -7.70
C VAL A 2 40.59 -32.90 -6.88
N ASN A 3 39.69 -33.88 -6.80
CA ASN A 3 39.85 -35.10 -6.01
C ASN A 3 40.25 -34.83 -4.55
N GLY A 4 39.57 -33.90 -3.86
CA GLY A 4 39.86 -33.54 -2.47
C GLY A 4 41.11 -32.70 -2.22
N HIS A 5 41.88 -32.34 -3.26
CA HIS A 5 43.09 -31.53 -3.14
C HIS A 5 42.92 -30.12 -3.72
N VAL A 6 43.65 -29.13 -3.19
CA VAL A 6 43.65 -27.76 -3.73
C VAL A 6 44.17 -27.80 -5.17
N ALA A 7 43.37 -27.28 -6.10
CA ALA A 7 43.68 -27.28 -7.52
C ALA A 7 44.61 -26.10 -7.87
N THR A 8 45.50 -26.28 -8.84
CA THR A 8 46.33 -25.18 -9.40
C THR A 8 45.72 -24.64 -10.70
N PHE A 9 46.09 -23.42 -11.11
CA PHE A 9 45.55 -22.79 -12.32
C PHE A 9 45.96 -23.52 -13.61
N GLU A 10 47.11 -24.19 -13.60
CA GLU A 10 47.68 -24.91 -14.73
C GLU A 10 47.27 -26.39 -14.75
N GLN A 11 46.50 -26.86 -13.76
CA GLN A 11 46.14 -28.26 -13.63
C GLN A 11 45.25 -28.72 -14.80
N ILE A 12 45.73 -29.71 -15.57
CA ILE A 12 44.95 -30.36 -16.63
C ILE A 12 44.00 -31.38 -15.99
N ILE A 13 42.70 -31.17 -16.15
CA ILE A 13 41.64 -32.08 -15.69
C ILE A 13 41.58 -33.31 -16.58
N LYS A 14 41.45 -34.49 -15.98
CA LYS A 14 41.33 -35.78 -16.65
C LYS A 14 39.95 -36.38 -16.50
N ASP A 15 39.62 -37.33 -17.36
CA ASP A 15 38.39 -38.11 -17.25
C ASP A 15 38.36 -38.87 -15.91
N GLY A 16 37.25 -38.76 -15.19
CA GLY A 16 37.08 -39.29 -13.83
C GLY A 16 37.49 -38.35 -12.68
N ASP A 17 38.05 -37.17 -12.96
CA ASP A 17 38.36 -36.19 -11.91
C ASP A 17 37.09 -35.57 -11.31
N VAL A 18 37.02 -35.51 -9.98
CA VAL A 18 35.94 -34.85 -9.23
C VAL A 18 36.36 -33.43 -8.89
N ILE A 19 35.64 -32.45 -9.45
CA ILE A 19 35.86 -31.04 -9.17
C ILE A 19 34.95 -30.60 -8.02
N GLU A 20 35.55 -30.08 -6.95
CA GLU A 20 34.82 -29.62 -5.76
C GLU A 20 35.12 -28.15 -5.49
N HIS A 21 34.08 -27.35 -5.22
CA HIS A 21 34.21 -25.94 -4.89
C HIS A 21 33.49 -25.64 -3.57
N LEU A 22 34.26 -25.45 -2.51
CA LEU A 22 33.76 -25.06 -1.19
C LEU A 22 33.74 -23.53 -1.09
N SER A 23 32.56 -22.95 -1.03
CA SER A 23 32.37 -21.51 -0.81
C SER A 23 31.60 -21.31 0.49
N HIS A 24 32.26 -20.72 1.48
CA HIS A 24 31.59 -20.27 2.69
C HIS A 24 30.74 -19.04 2.34
N ARG A 25 29.41 -19.17 2.45
CA ARG A 25 28.46 -18.08 2.19
C ARG A 25 27.75 -17.70 3.48
N HIS A 26 27.85 -16.43 3.84
CA HIS A 26 27.01 -15.84 4.88
C HIS A 26 25.74 -15.28 4.25
N GLU A 27 24.58 -15.70 4.77
CA GLU A 27 23.33 -15.05 4.40
C GLU A 27 23.28 -13.63 4.97
N PRO A 28 22.81 -12.64 4.19
CA PRO A 28 22.57 -11.31 4.72
C PRO A 28 21.50 -11.37 5.82
N PRO A 29 21.62 -10.55 6.88
CA PRO A 29 20.60 -10.45 7.90
C PRO A 29 19.31 -9.86 7.31
N VAL A 30 18.18 -10.28 7.85
CA VAL A 30 16.86 -9.68 7.59
C VAL A 30 16.34 -8.98 8.83
N THR A 31 15.25 -8.22 8.69
CA THR A 31 14.64 -7.53 9.83
C THR A 31 14.24 -8.51 10.94
N HIS A 32 14.33 -8.06 12.19
CA HIS A 32 13.89 -8.81 13.37
C HIS A 32 12.40 -8.62 13.67
N LYS A 33 11.68 -7.82 12.86
CA LYS A 33 10.24 -7.59 13.05
C LYS A 33 9.47 -8.90 12.90
N ASN A 34 8.45 -9.06 13.74
CA ASN A 34 7.57 -10.22 13.70
C ASN A 34 6.84 -10.33 12.35
N ILE A 35 6.53 -11.57 11.98
CA ILE A 35 5.64 -11.90 10.88
C ILE A 35 4.29 -12.24 11.51
N ASP A 36 3.39 -11.27 11.52
CA ASP A 36 2.09 -11.44 12.18
C ASP A 36 1.16 -12.27 11.30
N ILE A 37 0.46 -13.24 11.89
CA ILE A 37 -0.63 -13.97 11.23
C ILE A 37 -1.90 -13.13 11.41
N ILE A 38 -2.44 -12.64 10.31
CA ILE A 38 -3.64 -11.80 10.27
C ILE A 38 -4.90 -12.65 10.20
N TYR A 39 -4.84 -13.76 9.48
CA TYR A 39 -5.96 -14.69 9.32
C TYR A 39 -5.43 -16.10 9.07
N GLN A 40 -6.18 -17.10 9.54
CA GLN A 40 -5.84 -18.50 9.36
C GLN A 40 -7.09 -19.37 9.39
N ASP A 41 -7.24 -20.23 8.38
CA ASP A 41 -8.22 -21.31 8.35
C ASP A 41 -7.54 -22.64 7.91
N ASP A 42 -8.35 -23.63 7.54
CA ASP A 42 -7.91 -24.96 7.12
C ASP A 42 -7.23 -24.99 5.74
N ASP A 43 -7.40 -23.94 4.93
CA ASP A 43 -6.92 -23.87 3.55
C ASP A 43 -5.79 -22.84 3.37
N ILE A 44 -5.84 -21.71 4.07
CA ILE A 44 -4.90 -20.60 3.92
C ILE A 44 -4.44 -20.00 5.26
N VAL A 45 -3.28 -19.34 5.18
CA VAL A 45 -2.73 -18.46 6.20
C VAL A 45 -2.42 -17.12 5.56
N VAL A 46 -2.95 -16.03 6.10
CA VAL A 46 -2.63 -14.67 5.68
C VAL A 46 -1.69 -14.05 6.69
N ILE A 47 -0.53 -13.60 6.22
CA ILE A 47 0.48 -12.96 7.05
C ILE A 47 0.63 -11.48 6.68
N ASN A 48 1.06 -10.67 7.65
CA ASN A 48 1.60 -9.35 7.40
C ASN A 48 3.12 -9.44 7.27
N LYS A 49 3.62 -9.46 6.03
CA LYS A 49 5.06 -9.54 5.76
C LYS A 49 5.72 -8.20 6.14
N PRO A 50 6.73 -8.17 7.03
CA PRO A 50 7.50 -6.96 7.25
C PRO A 50 8.41 -6.64 6.03
N SER A 51 8.74 -5.37 5.87
CA SER A 51 9.74 -4.94 4.89
C SER A 51 11.14 -5.43 5.30
N GLY A 52 11.93 -5.88 4.33
CA GLY A 52 13.31 -6.35 4.52
C GLY A 52 13.51 -7.86 4.33
N ILE A 53 12.44 -8.67 4.35
CA ILE A 53 12.49 -10.12 4.17
C ILE A 53 12.04 -10.52 2.75
N PRO A 54 12.83 -11.32 2.00
CA PRO A 54 12.40 -11.87 0.71
C PRO A 54 11.37 -12.99 0.91
N VAL A 55 10.50 -13.19 -0.07
CA VAL A 55 9.45 -14.22 0.02
C VAL A 55 10.03 -15.63 -0.13
N HIS A 56 10.80 -15.85 -1.19
CA HIS A 56 11.42 -17.12 -1.52
C HIS A 56 12.94 -17.03 -1.36
N PRO A 57 13.62 -18.17 -1.14
CA PRO A 57 15.05 -18.28 -1.34
C PRO A 57 15.45 -17.65 -2.69
N ALA A 58 16.31 -16.64 -2.66
CA ALA A 58 16.75 -15.92 -3.84
C ALA A 58 18.11 -15.27 -3.62
N GLY A 59 19.02 -15.48 -4.58
CA GLY A 59 20.37 -14.91 -4.54
C GLY A 59 21.16 -15.34 -3.30
N ARG A 60 21.41 -14.40 -2.39
CA ARG A 60 22.16 -14.64 -1.14
C ARG A 60 21.28 -15.04 0.05
N TYR A 61 19.97 -15.10 -0.13
CA TYR A 61 19.01 -15.46 0.92
C TYR A 61 18.51 -16.88 0.67
N ARG A 62 18.66 -17.78 1.65
CA ARG A 62 18.17 -19.15 1.57
C ARG A 62 17.29 -19.45 2.78
N HIS A 63 17.82 -19.37 3.99
CA HIS A 63 17.09 -19.53 5.24
C HIS A 63 16.34 -18.25 5.65
N ASN A 64 16.91 -17.08 5.35
CA ASN A 64 16.31 -15.79 5.67
C ASN A 64 15.26 -15.36 4.63
N SER A 65 14.22 -16.18 4.45
CA SER A 65 13.07 -15.91 3.57
C SER A 65 11.75 -16.32 4.22
N ILE A 66 10.63 -15.71 3.82
CA ILE A 66 9.31 -15.99 4.40
C ILE A 66 8.94 -17.46 4.29
N THR A 67 9.08 -18.04 3.11
CA THR A 67 8.76 -19.46 2.89
C THR A 67 9.60 -20.39 3.77
N HIS A 68 10.85 -20.05 4.04
CA HIS A 68 11.69 -20.84 4.94
C HIS A 68 11.35 -20.61 6.43
N ILE A 69 11.24 -19.35 6.86
CA ILE A 69 10.95 -18.98 8.25
C ILE A 69 9.58 -19.53 8.69
N MET A 70 8.57 -19.40 7.83
CA MET A 70 7.21 -19.86 8.11
C MET A 70 7.02 -21.35 7.82
N MET A 71 8.06 -22.05 7.36
CA MET A 71 7.99 -23.43 6.86
C MET A 71 6.85 -23.61 5.85
N ALA A 72 6.63 -22.60 5.02
CA ALA A 72 5.53 -22.54 4.07
C ALA A 72 6.06 -22.81 2.67
N GLU A 73 5.60 -23.90 2.05
CA GLU A 73 6.03 -24.27 0.71
C GLU A 73 5.27 -23.49 -0.37
N MET A 74 4.13 -22.89 -0.03
CA MET A 74 3.10 -22.52 -1.01
C MET A 74 2.63 -21.06 -0.89
N ALA A 75 3.50 -20.12 -1.24
CA ALA A 75 3.09 -18.73 -1.37
C ALA A 75 2.19 -18.52 -2.61
N CYS A 76 1.00 -17.95 -2.41
CA CYS A 76 0.03 -17.67 -3.47
C CYS A 76 0.37 -16.39 -4.24
N ASN A 77 0.94 -15.40 -3.54
CA ASN A 77 1.47 -14.16 -4.11
C ASN A 77 2.90 -13.92 -3.64
N ARG A 78 3.59 -12.96 -4.28
CA ARG A 78 4.89 -12.46 -3.85
C ARG A 78 4.83 -10.96 -3.65
N LEU A 79 5.52 -10.48 -2.63
CA LEU A 79 5.89 -9.09 -2.44
C LEU A 79 7.40 -8.97 -2.61
N ASP A 80 7.88 -7.82 -3.10
CA ASP A 80 9.31 -7.56 -3.12
C ASP A 80 9.89 -7.54 -1.71
N ARG A 81 11.21 -7.74 -1.60
CA ARG A 81 11.91 -7.74 -0.31
C ARG A 81 11.59 -6.50 0.52
N LEU A 82 11.54 -5.33 -0.13
CA LEU A 82 11.32 -4.04 0.53
C LEU A 82 9.85 -3.66 0.70
N THR A 83 8.93 -4.41 0.09
CA THR A 83 7.48 -4.17 0.21
C THR A 83 6.96 -4.92 1.43
N SER A 84 6.24 -4.22 2.31
CA SER A 84 5.50 -4.84 3.42
C SER A 84 4.04 -5.04 3.05
N GLY A 85 3.34 -5.92 3.77
CA GLY A 85 1.90 -6.05 3.66
C GLY A 85 1.43 -7.50 3.55
N LEU A 86 0.18 -7.65 3.12
CA LEU A 86 -0.52 -8.93 3.17
C LEU A 86 0.02 -9.94 2.15
N MET A 87 0.26 -11.15 2.64
CA MET A 87 0.62 -12.29 1.83
C MET A 87 -0.22 -13.50 2.20
N ILE A 88 -0.62 -14.25 1.18
CA ILE A 88 -1.44 -15.44 1.30
C ILE A 88 -0.52 -16.65 1.09
N LEU A 89 -0.51 -17.54 2.07
CA LEU A 89 0.16 -18.84 2.04
C LEU A 89 -0.93 -19.92 2.02
N ALA A 90 -0.93 -20.78 1.01
CA ALA A 90 -1.82 -21.93 0.97
C ALA A 90 -1.25 -23.08 1.80
N ARG A 91 -2.12 -23.93 2.34
CA ARG A 91 -1.72 -25.14 3.07
C ARG A 91 -1.55 -26.36 2.17
N ASN A 92 -2.06 -26.30 0.94
CA ASN A 92 -1.94 -27.38 -0.03
C ASN A 92 -1.90 -26.87 -1.48
N VAL A 93 -1.44 -27.74 -2.39
CA VAL A 93 -1.17 -27.39 -3.80
C VAL A 93 -2.44 -26.96 -4.52
N ARG A 94 -3.54 -27.66 -4.27
CA ARG A 94 -4.83 -27.38 -4.88
C ARG A 94 -5.30 -25.96 -4.56
N ILE A 95 -5.29 -25.56 -3.29
CA ILE A 95 -5.67 -24.21 -2.85
C ILE A 95 -4.71 -23.16 -3.43
N ALA A 96 -3.41 -23.46 -3.48
CA ALA A 96 -2.44 -22.54 -4.05
C ALA A 96 -2.71 -22.25 -5.53
N ASP A 97 -3.03 -23.27 -6.32
CA ASP A 97 -3.40 -23.14 -7.73
C ASP A 97 -4.72 -22.40 -7.91
N GLU A 98 -5.73 -22.71 -7.09
CA GLU A 98 -7.02 -22.00 -7.10
C GLU A 98 -6.83 -20.51 -6.81
N MET A 99 -6.03 -20.15 -5.81
CA MET A 99 -5.73 -18.76 -5.46
C MET A 99 -4.93 -18.05 -6.56
N ARG A 100 -3.90 -18.69 -7.12
CA ARG A 100 -3.14 -18.14 -8.25
C ARG A 100 -4.04 -17.90 -9.46
N LYS A 101 -4.95 -18.83 -9.76
CA LYS A 101 -5.94 -18.67 -10.83
C LYS A 101 -6.88 -17.51 -10.55
N LYS A 102 -7.42 -17.38 -9.33
CA LYS A 102 -8.24 -16.22 -8.93
C LYS A 102 -7.49 -14.89 -9.10
N MET A 103 -6.20 -14.84 -8.78
CA MET A 103 -5.38 -13.64 -9.01
C MET A 103 -5.16 -13.35 -10.50
N TYR A 104 -4.89 -14.38 -11.31
CA TYR A 104 -4.73 -14.27 -12.75
C TYR A 104 -6.01 -13.76 -13.43
N ASP A 105 -7.16 -14.31 -13.02
CA ASP A 105 -8.49 -13.93 -13.50
C ASP A 105 -8.97 -12.56 -12.96
N ARG A 106 -8.13 -11.83 -12.19
CA ARG A 106 -8.47 -10.56 -11.53
C ARG A 106 -9.69 -10.63 -10.60
N ARG A 107 -9.96 -11.80 -10.02
CA ARG A 107 -11.02 -12.01 -9.01
C ARG A 107 -10.57 -11.71 -7.58
N ILE A 108 -9.31 -11.32 -7.40
CA ILE A 108 -8.76 -10.86 -6.13
C ILE A 108 -8.34 -9.40 -6.30
N LEU A 109 -8.99 -8.51 -5.56
CA LEU A 109 -8.60 -7.11 -5.45
C LEU A 109 -7.37 -7.00 -4.56
N LYS A 110 -6.40 -6.18 -4.97
CA LYS A 110 -5.18 -5.90 -4.22
C LYS A 110 -4.98 -4.41 -4.14
N GLU A 111 -5.01 -3.86 -2.94
CA GLU A 111 -4.83 -2.45 -2.68
C GLU A 111 -3.50 -2.21 -1.96
N TYR A 112 -2.81 -1.14 -2.34
CA TYR A 112 -1.52 -0.76 -1.79
C TYR A 112 -1.55 0.70 -1.37
N ILE A 113 -0.99 0.99 -0.20
CA ILE A 113 -0.77 2.35 0.28
C ILE A 113 0.69 2.71 0.00
N CYS A 114 0.90 3.81 -0.73
CA CYS A 114 2.21 4.29 -1.13
C CYS A 114 2.42 5.74 -0.66
N LYS A 115 3.61 6.04 -0.14
CA LYS A 115 4.05 7.42 0.09
C LYS A 115 4.78 7.91 -1.16
N VAL A 116 4.33 9.04 -1.70
CA VAL A 116 4.94 9.68 -2.88
C VAL A 116 5.67 10.95 -2.45
N HIS A 117 6.81 11.24 -3.07
CA HIS A 117 7.53 12.50 -2.91
C HIS A 117 7.29 13.37 -4.14
N GLY A 118 6.87 14.63 -3.93
CA GLY A 118 6.63 15.59 -5.00
C GLY A 118 7.29 16.93 -4.68
N GLN A 119 7.78 17.60 -5.73
CA GLN A 119 8.36 18.93 -5.65
C GLN A 119 7.53 19.88 -6.54
N PRO A 120 6.53 20.58 -5.97
CA PRO A 120 5.74 21.52 -6.76
C PRO A 120 6.59 22.74 -7.13
N LEU A 121 6.46 23.21 -8.39
CA LEU A 121 7.20 24.38 -8.88
C LEU A 121 6.62 25.70 -8.37
N THR A 122 5.38 25.68 -7.87
CA THR A 122 4.67 26.83 -7.32
C THR A 122 3.96 26.43 -6.03
N GLY A 123 3.36 27.39 -5.32
CA GLY A 123 2.63 27.17 -4.06
C GLY A 123 1.13 27.45 -4.18
N ARG A 124 0.49 27.10 -5.31
CA ARG A 124 -0.94 27.37 -5.50
C ARG A 124 -1.78 26.56 -4.50
N THR A 125 -2.93 27.10 -4.13
CA THR A 125 -3.89 26.43 -3.23
C THR A 125 -4.22 25.03 -3.75
N HIS A 126 -4.11 24.03 -2.88
CA HIS A 126 -4.40 22.62 -3.16
C HIS A 126 -3.60 21.99 -4.33
N GLN A 127 -2.50 22.61 -4.78
CA GLN A 127 -1.79 22.18 -5.99
C GLN A 127 -1.43 20.68 -6.01
N LEU A 128 -0.86 20.17 -4.92
CA LEU A 128 -0.53 18.74 -4.83
C LEU A 128 -1.78 17.86 -4.83
N ARG A 129 -2.83 18.26 -4.10
CA ARG A 129 -4.09 17.51 -3.98
C ARG A 129 -4.78 17.34 -5.34
N VAL A 130 -4.93 18.45 -6.07
CA VAL A 130 -5.52 18.48 -7.42
C VAL A 130 -4.66 17.70 -8.41
N HIS A 131 -3.34 17.90 -8.42
CA HIS A 131 -2.47 17.22 -9.38
C HIS A 131 -2.44 15.71 -9.15
N LEU A 132 -2.37 15.26 -7.90
CA LEU A 132 -2.38 13.84 -7.56
C LEU A 132 -3.72 13.18 -7.91
N GLN A 133 -4.84 13.86 -7.65
CA GLN A 133 -6.15 13.43 -8.15
C GLN A 133 -6.18 13.32 -9.66
N TRP A 134 -5.69 14.35 -10.37
CA TRP A 134 -5.66 14.37 -11.83
C TRP A 134 -4.81 13.24 -12.42
N LEU A 135 -3.75 12.84 -11.72
CA LEU A 135 -2.93 11.68 -12.07
C LEU A 135 -3.59 10.34 -11.70
N GLY A 136 -4.78 10.34 -11.10
CA GLY A 136 -5.50 9.14 -10.65
C GLY A 136 -4.97 8.54 -9.34
N ASN A 137 -4.13 9.28 -8.61
CA ASN A 137 -3.51 8.83 -7.37
C ASN A 137 -3.78 9.84 -6.25
N PRO A 138 -5.06 10.09 -5.90
CA PRO A 138 -5.39 11.13 -4.94
C PRO A 138 -4.79 10.83 -3.56
N ILE A 139 -4.60 11.88 -2.75
CA ILE A 139 -4.09 11.72 -1.39
C ILE A 139 -5.12 10.96 -0.57
N LEU A 140 -4.66 9.93 0.15
CA LEU A 140 -5.52 9.13 1.04
C LEU A 140 -6.20 10.03 2.07
N ASN A 141 -7.50 9.79 2.30
CA ASN A 141 -8.36 10.57 3.17
C ASN A 141 -8.56 12.03 2.76
N ASP A 142 -8.28 12.42 1.51
CA ASP A 142 -8.63 13.77 1.04
C ASP A 142 -10.16 13.88 0.80
N PRO A 143 -10.90 14.63 1.62
CA PRO A 143 -12.36 14.68 1.56
C PRO A 143 -12.91 15.14 0.21
N ILE A 144 -12.15 15.96 -0.52
CA ILE A 144 -12.61 16.65 -1.71
C ILE A 144 -12.14 15.91 -2.95
N TYR A 145 -10.81 15.81 -3.10
CA TYR A 145 -10.21 15.37 -4.36
C TYR A 145 -10.16 13.89 -4.49
N ALA A 146 -10.38 13.20 -3.38
CA ALA A 146 -10.39 11.80 -3.47
C ALA A 146 -11.87 11.33 -3.70
N ASN A 147 -12.94 11.97 -3.21
CA ASN A 147 -14.27 11.31 -3.08
C ASN A 147 -14.79 10.52 -4.32
N MET A 148 -14.88 9.18 -4.23
CA MET A 148 -15.32 8.31 -5.34
C MET A 148 -16.76 8.54 -5.79
N LYS A 149 -17.64 9.07 -4.91
CA LYS A 149 -19.01 9.43 -5.32
C LYS A 149 -19.04 10.52 -6.36
N ILE A 150 -18.01 11.38 -6.35
CA ILE A 150 -17.89 12.53 -7.25
C ILE A 150 -17.00 12.19 -8.44
N TRP A 151 -15.85 11.58 -8.17
CA TRP A 151 -14.81 11.36 -9.18
C TRP A 151 -14.86 9.97 -9.83
N GLY A 152 -15.75 9.08 -9.38
CA GLY A 152 -15.84 7.70 -9.84
C GLY A 152 -14.71 6.80 -9.32
N SER A 153 -14.76 5.50 -9.64
CA SER A 153 -13.72 4.53 -9.22
C SER A 153 -12.41 4.69 -10.00
N ASP A 154 -12.48 5.18 -11.24
CA ASP A 154 -11.33 5.25 -12.14
C ASP A 154 -10.40 6.43 -11.85
N MET A 155 -10.94 7.52 -11.29
CA MET A 155 -10.23 8.76 -10.90
C MET A 155 -9.43 9.44 -12.02
N GLY A 156 -9.06 10.71 -11.77
CA GLY A 156 -8.08 11.44 -12.58
C GLY A 156 -8.42 11.64 -14.06
N LYS A 157 -7.41 11.96 -14.87
CA LYS A 157 -7.55 12.43 -16.26
C LYS A 157 -8.32 11.47 -17.18
N LYS A 158 -8.35 10.18 -16.85
CA LYS A 158 -9.03 9.14 -17.62
C LYS A 158 -10.26 8.59 -16.91
N GLY A 159 -10.67 9.20 -15.81
CA GLY A 159 -11.87 8.81 -15.07
C GLY A 159 -13.11 8.97 -15.93
N SER A 160 -14.01 8.00 -15.85
CA SER A 160 -15.34 8.08 -16.44
C SER A 160 -16.23 8.96 -15.56
N PHE A 161 -16.12 10.28 -15.70
CA PHE A 161 -16.96 11.21 -14.95
C PHE A 161 -18.38 11.18 -15.50
N MET A 162 -19.32 10.73 -14.68
CA MET A 162 -20.76 10.71 -15.01
C MET A 162 -21.40 12.10 -14.92
N LEU A 163 -20.68 13.09 -14.35
CA LEU A 163 -21.17 14.44 -14.09
C LEU A 163 -20.55 15.42 -15.08
N ASN A 164 -21.37 16.36 -15.58
CA ASN A 164 -20.85 17.53 -16.27
C ASN A 164 -20.23 18.54 -15.28
N ASP A 165 -19.56 19.59 -15.80
CA ASP A 165 -18.84 20.58 -14.98
C ASP A 165 -19.76 21.26 -13.94
N ASP A 166 -21.00 21.61 -14.30
CA ASP A 166 -21.95 22.28 -13.40
C ASP A 166 -22.44 21.34 -12.28
N GLU A 167 -22.73 20.08 -12.63
CA GLU A 167 -23.11 19.04 -11.68
C GLU A 167 -21.97 18.69 -10.71
N LEU A 168 -20.74 18.66 -11.22
CA LEU A 168 -19.53 18.47 -10.42
C LEU A 168 -19.36 19.61 -9.41
N ILE A 169 -19.45 20.86 -9.86
CA ILE A 169 -19.33 22.05 -9.01
C ILE A 169 -20.43 22.05 -7.94
N SER A 170 -21.67 21.74 -8.31
CA SER A 170 -22.80 21.64 -7.39
C SER A 170 -22.56 20.57 -6.31
N SER A 171 -22.06 19.40 -6.71
CA SER A 171 -21.75 18.29 -5.80
C SER A 171 -20.60 18.63 -4.85
N LEU A 172 -19.52 19.22 -5.37
CA LEU A 172 -18.40 19.69 -4.56
C LEU A 172 -18.82 20.77 -3.56
N THR A 173 -19.77 21.64 -3.94
CA THR A 173 -20.27 22.72 -3.09
C THR A 173 -21.14 22.22 -1.94
N LYS A 174 -21.79 21.06 -2.08
CA LYS A 174 -22.62 20.42 -1.04
C LYS A 174 -21.79 19.66 -0.01
N MET A 175 -20.64 19.10 -0.40
CA MET A 175 -19.73 18.43 0.52
C MET A 175 -19.21 19.38 1.61
N GLY A 176 -19.23 18.92 2.86
CA GLY A 176 -18.89 19.71 4.04
C GLY A 176 -19.98 20.69 4.48
N LYS A 177 -21.07 20.85 3.70
CA LYS A 177 -22.24 21.65 4.07
C LYS A 177 -23.40 20.77 4.50
N THR A 178 -23.83 19.88 3.62
CA THR A 178 -24.97 18.98 3.84
C THR A 178 -24.59 17.50 3.83
N GLU A 179 -23.42 17.18 3.26
CA GLU A 179 -22.91 15.81 3.15
C GLU A 179 -21.49 15.71 3.69
N THR A 180 -21.21 14.65 4.45
CA THR A 180 -19.89 14.41 5.04
C THR A 180 -18.92 13.91 3.98
N ALA A 181 -17.73 14.49 3.96
CA ALA A 181 -16.69 14.08 3.04
C ALA A 181 -15.80 13.01 3.70
N SER A 182 -16.19 11.73 3.62
CA SER A 182 -15.42 10.62 4.19
C SER A 182 -15.05 9.58 3.15
N TRP A 183 -13.85 9.04 3.31
CA TRP A 183 -13.14 8.18 2.38
C TRP A 183 -12.94 6.76 2.86
N TYR A 184 -13.43 6.40 4.04
CA TYR A 184 -13.22 5.03 4.50
C TYR A 184 -13.92 4.07 3.55
N MET A 185 -13.08 3.30 2.83
CA MET A 185 -13.46 2.16 2.01
C MET A 185 -14.04 1.10 2.95
N ASP A 186 -15.32 1.19 3.23
CA ASP A 186 -16.03 0.09 3.86
C ASP A 186 -16.70 -0.76 2.77
N GLU A 187 -16.47 -2.07 2.82
CA GLU A 187 -17.38 -3.03 2.23
C GLU A 187 -18.78 -2.83 2.80
N ILE A 188 -19.77 -3.03 1.93
CA ILE A 188 -21.14 -2.51 2.00
C ILE A 188 -21.94 -2.90 3.27
N GLU A 189 -21.49 -3.87 4.08
CA GLU A 189 -22.27 -4.39 5.22
C GLU A 189 -21.84 -3.91 6.62
N GLU A 190 -20.60 -3.47 6.87
CA GLU A 190 -20.20 -2.95 8.20
C GLU A 190 -20.44 -1.44 8.39
N ALA A 191 -20.69 -0.71 7.29
CA ALA A 191 -20.78 0.75 7.26
C ALA A 191 -21.95 1.34 8.05
N GLU A 192 -23.05 0.60 8.22
CA GLU A 192 -24.25 1.13 8.87
C GLU A 192 -24.14 1.19 10.41
N LYS A 193 -23.36 0.31 11.03
CA LYS A 193 -23.22 0.25 12.51
C LYS A 193 -22.24 1.28 13.08
N ARG A 194 -21.32 1.82 12.28
CA ARG A 194 -20.31 2.82 12.71
C ARG A 194 -20.64 4.26 12.28
N ARG A 195 -21.89 4.52 11.87
CA ARG A 195 -22.30 5.76 11.20
C ARG A 195 -22.10 7.02 12.04
N GLU A 196 -22.24 6.94 13.36
CA GLU A 196 -22.09 8.10 14.26
C GLU A 196 -20.64 8.55 14.48
N SER A 197 -19.65 7.64 14.45
CA SER A 197 -18.25 7.97 14.71
C SER A 197 -17.47 8.48 13.48
N ARG A 198 -18.17 8.73 12.37
CA ARG A 198 -17.61 8.97 11.02
C ARG A 198 -18.22 10.17 10.31
N LEU A 199 -19.06 10.95 11.00
CA LEU A 199 -19.61 12.16 10.43
C LEU A 199 -18.48 13.19 10.31
N GLY A 200 -18.08 13.50 9.08
CA GLY A 200 -17.12 14.56 8.79
C GLY A 200 -17.65 15.93 9.17
N GLU A 201 -16.79 16.96 9.12
CA GLU A 201 -17.21 18.33 9.41
C GLU A 201 -18.39 18.75 8.52
N LEU A 202 -19.43 19.28 9.17
CA LEU A 202 -20.65 19.80 8.56
C LEU A 202 -20.96 21.19 9.09
N LEU A 203 -21.51 22.04 8.24
CA LEU A 203 -22.03 23.35 8.62
C LEU A 203 -23.18 23.17 9.63
N THR A 204 -23.05 23.77 10.81
CA THR A 204 -24.06 23.68 11.87
C THR A 204 -25.27 24.58 11.63
N GLY A 205 -25.10 25.61 10.78
CA GLY A 205 -26.06 26.70 10.62
C GLY A 205 -25.89 27.82 11.65
N GLU A 206 -25.00 27.63 12.63
CA GLU A 206 -24.63 28.66 13.62
C GLU A 206 -23.50 29.55 13.09
N VAL A 207 -23.33 30.72 13.70
CA VAL A 207 -22.26 31.67 13.38
C VAL A 207 -21.49 32.06 14.64
N CYS A 208 -20.20 32.32 14.48
CA CYS A 208 -19.34 32.78 15.56
C CYS A 208 -19.83 34.13 16.10
N ASN A 209 -20.07 34.22 17.40
CA ASN A 209 -20.53 35.45 18.07
C ASN A 209 -19.54 36.63 17.96
N ILE A 210 -18.27 36.38 17.65
CA ILE A 210 -17.23 37.42 17.51
C ILE A 210 -17.07 37.84 16.06
N CYS A 211 -16.74 36.88 15.17
CA CYS A 211 -16.38 37.18 13.79
C CYS A 211 -17.49 36.91 12.77
N GLN A 212 -18.65 36.41 13.21
CA GLN A 212 -19.80 36.03 12.36
C GLN A 212 -19.48 34.97 11.30
N ALA A 213 -18.33 34.29 11.40
CA ALA A 213 -17.98 33.18 10.53
C ALA A 213 -18.92 31.98 10.79
N PRO A 214 -19.41 31.29 9.75
CA PRO A 214 -20.18 30.07 9.90
C PRO A 214 -19.42 29.02 10.72
N LEU A 215 -20.10 28.37 11.66
CA LEU A 215 -19.54 27.32 12.50
C LEU A 215 -19.76 25.94 11.88
N TYR A 216 -18.73 25.11 11.95
CA TYR A 216 -18.78 23.69 11.58
C TYR A 216 -18.82 22.83 12.84
N SER A 217 -19.35 21.62 12.71
CA SER A 217 -19.22 20.59 13.73
C SER A 217 -17.75 20.21 13.92
N ASP A 218 -17.41 19.73 15.11
CA ASP A 218 -16.05 19.26 15.36
C ASP A 218 -15.68 18.12 14.40
N PRO A 219 -14.47 18.13 13.82
CA PRO A 219 -14.02 17.06 12.94
C PRO A 219 -13.99 15.73 13.69
N SER A 220 -14.36 14.66 12.99
CA SER A 220 -14.19 13.32 13.52
C SER A 220 -12.71 12.96 13.62
N GLN A 221 -12.36 11.95 14.43
CA GLN A 221 -10.97 11.47 14.51
C GLN A 221 -10.37 11.05 13.15
N ASN A 222 -11.22 10.74 12.17
CA ASN A 222 -10.78 10.38 10.83
C ASN A 222 -10.39 11.59 9.99
N ASP A 223 -11.07 12.73 10.16
CA ASP A 223 -10.77 13.97 9.44
C ASP A 223 -9.49 14.63 9.96
N LEU A 224 -9.09 14.30 11.20
CA LEU A 224 -7.80 14.68 11.77
C LEU A 224 -6.60 13.96 11.12
N LYS A 225 -6.82 12.98 10.23
CA LYS A 225 -5.77 12.15 9.62
C LYS A 225 -5.67 12.41 8.11
N ILE A 226 -5.00 13.49 7.72
CA ILE A 226 -4.56 13.72 6.33
C ILE A 226 -3.13 13.23 6.14
N TYR A 227 -2.88 12.42 5.10
CA TYR A 227 -1.56 11.84 4.83
C TYR A 227 -0.66 12.73 3.96
N LEU A 228 -0.87 14.05 4.03
CA LEU A 228 -0.02 15.04 3.35
C LEU A 228 0.83 15.77 4.39
N HIS A 229 2.14 15.62 4.29
CA HIS A 229 3.09 16.29 5.17
C HIS A 229 4.13 17.04 4.36
N ALA A 230 4.32 18.33 4.65
CA ALA A 230 5.45 19.07 4.14
C ALA A 230 6.72 18.49 4.76
N TRP A 231 7.56 17.88 3.91
CA TRP A 231 8.78 17.21 4.37
C TRP A 231 9.87 18.20 4.77
N LYS A 232 10.03 19.25 3.97
CA LYS A 232 11.06 20.26 4.14
C LYS A 232 10.61 21.55 3.45
N TYR A 233 10.82 22.67 4.12
CA TYR A 233 10.84 23.98 3.50
C TYR A 233 12.31 24.37 3.30
N LYS A 234 12.57 25.09 2.21
CA LYS A 234 13.88 25.66 1.92
C LYS A 234 13.66 26.96 1.20
N SER A 235 14.25 28.04 1.69
CA SER A 235 14.29 29.33 0.99
C SER A 235 15.55 29.46 0.14
N ASP A 236 15.57 30.41 -0.80
CA ASP A 236 16.69 30.68 -1.71
C ASP A 236 17.96 31.12 -0.94
N ASP A 237 17.79 31.66 0.27
CA ASP A 237 18.85 31.99 1.21
C ASP A 237 19.36 30.80 2.04
N ASN A 238 18.90 29.57 1.74
CA ASN A 238 19.17 28.33 2.47
C ASN A 238 18.69 28.30 3.94
N SER A 239 17.75 29.17 4.34
CA SER A 239 17.01 29.01 5.60
C SER A 239 16.00 27.87 5.58
#